data_AF-A0A7X6X6N4-F1
#
_entry.id   AF-A0A7X6X6N4-F1
#
_cell.length_a   1.000
_cell.length_b   1.000
_cell.length_c   1.000
_cell.angle_alpha   90.00
_cell.angle_beta   90.00
_cell.angle_gamma   90.00
#
_symmetry.space_group_name_H-M   'P 1'
#
loop_
_entity.id
_entity.type
_entity.pdbx_description
1 polymer ?
#
loop_
_entity_poly.entity_id
_entity_poly.type
_entity_poly.pdbx_seq_one_letter_code
_entity_poly.pdbx_strand_id
1 'polypeptide(L)'
;MKKIFAILLATIIVLGFAACAGSSSPEPVETDPTPTESEVPTESEVPTESPVDPEPEVRKIVYGFPGTAARLNFVQNDGSYYGYEISLVKALDERLEQYEFELYLAGEFSALTPGLDAGKFNMVGSNITWKQERADNYLYSEVSYFGSPYVIGVQPDNTEISSLEDLAGRHVLTVTGTATAIFLEGYNEENPD
;
A
#
# COMPACT_ATOMS: atom_id res chain seq x y z
N MET A 1 18.43 43.10 -5.44
CA MET A 1 19.41 43.12 -6.56
C MET A 1 19.91 41.69 -6.75
N LYS A 2 19.76 40.93 -7.84
CA LYS A 2 19.36 41.15 -9.24
C LYS A 2 18.81 39.80 -9.78
N LYS A 3 17.61 39.85 -10.40
CA LYS A 3 17.16 39.22 -11.68
C LYS A 3 17.30 37.69 -11.82
N ILE A 4 16.22 36.91 -11.75
CA ILE A 4 15.22 36.60 -12.82
C ILE A 4 15.87 36.20 -14.15
N PHE A 5 15.73 34.93 -14.51
CA PHE A 5 15.63 34.47 -15.91
C PHE A 5 14.56 33.38 -16.00
N ALA A 6 13.40 33.76 -16.53
CA ALA A 6 12.49 32.87 -17.21
C ALA A 6 12.97 32.74 -18.66
N ILE A 7 12.85 31.57 -19.29
CA ILE A 7 12.50 31.43 -20.71
C ILE A 7 11.89 30.04 -20.93
N LEU A 8 10.67 30.12 -21.46
CA LEU A 8 9.77 29.12 -21.98
C LEU A 8 10.36 28.48 -23.26
N LEU A 9 10.22 27.17 -23.46
CA LEU A 9 10.21 26.58 -24.80
C LEU A 9 9.17 25.45 -24.87
N ALA A 10 8.03 25.79 -25.47
CA ALA A 10 7.04 24.83 -25.93
C ALA A 10 7.54 24.22 -27.25
N THR A 11 7.48 22.89 -27.36
CA THR A 11 7.53 22.19 -28.65
C THR A 11 6.48 21.10 -28.65
N ILE A 12 5.39 21.40 -29.34
CA ILE A 12 4.35 20.49 -29.79
C ILE A 12 4.92 19.70 -30.97
N ILE A 13 4.83 18.37 -30.95
CA ILE A 13 4.94 17.53 -32.15
C ILE A 13 3.66 16.72 -32.27
N VAL A 14 2.97 16.92 -33.39
CA VAL A 14 1.73 16.25 -33.79
C VAL A 14 1.99 15.55 -35.14
N LEU A 15 1.29 14.41 -35.32
CA LEU A 15 0.95 13.67 -36.55
C LEU A 15 1.93 12.60 -37.10
N GLY A 16 1.37 11.40 -37.31
CA GLY A 16 1.89 10.38 -38.23
C GLY A 16 1.18 9.01 -38.17
N PHE A 17 0.03 8.88 -38.84
CA PHE A 17 -0.67 7.63 -39.19
C PHE A 17 0.19 6.72 -40.09
N ALA A 18 0.14 5.39 -39.89
CA ALA A 18 0.25 4.41 -40.98
C ALA A 18 -0.26 3.02 -40.54
N ALA A 19 -1.41 2.65 -41.09
CA ALA A 19 -1.89 1.28 -41.17
C ALA A 19 -1.05 0.48 -42.19
N CYS A 20 -0.91 -0.83 -41.96
CA CYS A 20 -0.84 -1.83 -43.02
C CYS A 20 -1.28 -3.20 -42.48
N ALA A 21 -2.48 -3.60 -42.88
CA ALA A 21 -2.89 -4.98 -42.98
C ALA A 21 -2.52 -5.51 -44.37
N GLY A 22 -2.22 -6.81 -44.47
CA GLY A 22 -2.10 -7.57 -45.71
C GLY A 22 -1.16 -8.77 -45.52
N SER A 23 -1.62 -9.97 -45.16
CA SER A 23 -2.35 -10.99 -45.93
C SER A 23 -1.56 -11.57 -47.11
N SER A 24 -1.12 -12.82 -46.97
CA SER A 24 -0.84 -13.75 -48.07
C SER A 24 -1.19 -15.20 -47.66
N SER A 25 -2.19 -15.74 -48.36
CA SER A 25 -2.55 -17.16 -48.58
C SER A 25 -2.63 -17.33 -50.11
N PRO A 26 -2.59 -18.52 -50.78
CA PRO A 26 -3.37 -19.77 -50.53
C PRO A 26 -2.53 -21.10 -50.66
N GLU A 27 -2.86 -22.19 -49.95
CA GLU A 27 -3.63 -23.44 -50.31
C GLU A 27 -3.06 -24.31 -51.48
N PRO A 28 -3.46 -25.59 -51.71
CA PRO A 28 -4.28 -26.56 -50.94
C PRO A 28 -3.68 -28.00 -50.89
N VAL A 29 -4.36 -28.99 -50.27
CA VAL A 29 -4.89 -30.22 -50.93
C VAL A 29 -5.75 -31.03 -49.92
N GLU A 30 -6.85 -31.51 -50.46
CA GLU A 30 -8.11 -32.05 -49.93
C GLU A 30 -8.13 -33.56 -49.51
N THR A 31 -9.16 -33.89 -48.69
CA THR A 31 -10.08 -35.08 -48.73
C THR A 31 -9.50 -36.51 -48.59
N ASP A 32 -10.09 -37.52 -47.94
CA ASP A 32 -11.36 -37.78 -47.20
C ASP A 32 -11.17 -39.14 -46.42
N PRO A 33 -12.17 -39.82 -45.80
CA PRO A 33 -11.98 -40.56 -44.55
C PRO A 33 -12.20 -42.08 -44.74
N THR A 34 -12.19 -42.87 -43.63
CA THR A 34 -13.11 -44.00 -43.33
C THR A 34 -12.51 -44.90 -42.23
N PRO A 35 -13.32 -45.48 -41.32
CA PRO A 35 -12.91 -45.88 -39.98
C PRO A 35 -12.65 -47.39 -39.85
N THR A 36 -11.93 -47.82 -38.82
CA THR A 36 -11.94 -49.21 -38.35
C THR A 36 -11.61 -49.27 -36.85
N GLU A 37 -12.64 -49.59 -36.07
CA GLU A 37 -12.66 -50.61 -35.01
C GLU A 37 -11.43 -50.74 -34.11
N SER A 38 -11.59 -50.37 -32.84
CA SER A 38 -10.68 -50.75 -31.76
C SER A 38 -11.41 -51.64 -30.77
N GLU A 39 -10.92 -52.86 -30.65
CA GLU A 39 -11.31 -53.88 -29.70
C GLU A 39 -10.95 -53.47 -28.25
N VAL A 40 -11.81 -53.85 -27.32
CA VAL A 40 -11.60 -53.74 -25.86
C VAL A 40 -10.64 -54.85 -25.41
N PRO A 41 -9.70 -54.55 -24.49
CA PRO A 41 -9.67 -55.37 -23.28
C PRO A 41 -9.44 -54.59 -21.97
N THR A 42 -10.23 -55.00 -20.97
CA THR A 42 -9.78 -55.37 -19.61
C THR A 42 -9.43 -54.28 -18.60
N GLU A 43 -10.47 -53.93 -17.84
CA GLU A 43 -10.53 -53.94 -16.36
C GLU A 43 -9.18 -54.05 -15.62
N SER A 44 -8.78 -52.94 -14.99
CA SER A 44 -7.84 -52.92 -13.87
C SER A 44 -8.43 -52.01 -12.80
N GLU A 45 -8.59 -52.58 -11.60
CA GLU A 45 -9.21 -51.96 -10.44
C GLU A 45 -8.46 -50.66 -10.05
N VAL A 46 -9.19 -49.55 -10.00
CA VAL A 46 -8.69 -48.28 -9.45
C VAL A 46 -9.01 -48.28 -7.95
N PRO A 47 -8.02 -48.13 -7.05
CA PRO A 47 -8.30 -47.94 -5.63
C PRO A 47 -9.11 -46.66 -5.47
N THR A 48 -10.26 -46.78 -4.84
CA THR A 48 -11.10 -45.64 -4.46
C THR A 48 -10.40 -44.87 -3.33
N GLU A 49 -9.57 -43.89 -3.68
CA GLU A 49 -9.23 -42.82 -2.75
C GLU A 49 -10.46 -41.95 -2.57
N SER A 50 -11.01 -41.95 -1.36
CA SER A 50 -12.02 -41.00 -0.91
C SER A 50 -11.53 -39.56 -1.16
N PRO A 51 -12.41 -38.61 -1.49
CA PRO A 51 -12.01 -37.22 -1.69
C PRO A 51 -11.45 -36.67 -0.39
N VAL A 52 -10.17 -36.28 -0.42
CA VAL A 52 -9.57 -35.42 0.59
C VAL A 52 -10.22 -34.04 0.41
N ASP A 53 -10.96 -33.58 1.42
CA ASP A 53 -11.43 -32.18 1.45
C ASP A 53 -10.19 -31.27 1.31
N PRO A 54 -10.19 -30.29 0.38
CA PRO A 54 -9.06 -29.39 0.25
C PRO A 54 -8.88 -28.65 1.57
N GLU A 55 -7.66 -28.71 2.13
CA GLU A 55 -7.32 -27.90 3.29
C GLU A 55 -7.60 -26.42 2.99
N PRO A 56 -8.08 -25.65 3.98
CA PRO A 56 -8.39 -24.24 3.76
C PRO A 56 -7.16 -23.50 3.26
N GLU A 57 -7.29 -22.85 2.10
CA GLU A 57 -6.21 -22.06 1.49
C GLU A 57 -5.83 -20.90 2.43
N VAL A 58 -4.61 -20.93 2.96
CA VAL A 58 -4.06 -19.85 3.80
C VAL A 58 -3.89 -18.60 2.94
N ARG A 59 -4.53 -17.49 3.35
CA ARG A 59 -4.46 -16.23 2.60
C ARG A 59 -3.28 -15.37 3.06
N LYS A 60 -2.40 -15.03 2.13
CA LYS A 60 -1.30 -14.09 2.39
C LYS A 60 -1.78 -12.64 2.45
N ILE A 61 -1.32 -11.91 3.46
CA ILE A 61 -1.59 -10.49 3.69
C ILE A 61 -0.26 -9.76 3.85
N VAL A 62 0.05 -8.88 2.92
CA VAL A 62 1.25 -8.03 3.02
C VAL A 62 0.91 -6.76 3.80
N TYR A 63 1.61 -6.52 4.90
CA TYR A 63 1.50 -5.36 5.77
C TYR A 63 2.60 -4.33 5.48
N GLY A 64 2.22 -3.20 4.89
CA GLY A 64 3.12 -2.08 4.60
C GLY A 64 3.28 -1.13 5.78
N PHE A 65 4.52 -0.76 6.11
CA PHE A 65 4.82 0.21 7.17
C PHE A 65 6.07 1.06 6.86
N PRO A 66 6.18 2.30 7.37
CA PRO A 66 7.33 3.17 7.12
C PRO A 66 8.67 2.66 7.68
N GLY A 67 8.65 2.09 8.89
CA GLY A 67 9.84 1.61 9.60
C GLY A 67 10.67 2.72 10.26
N THR A 68 10.12 3.94 10.31
CA THR A 68 10.71 5.11 10.98
C THR A 68 9.82 5.64 12.12
N ALA A 69 8.63 5.04 12.33
CA ALA A 69 7.68 5.46 13.34
C ALA A 69 8.07 4.90 14.72
N ALA A 70 8.87 5.68 15.46
CA ALA A 70 9.38 5.28 16.77
C ALA A 70 8.28 4.72 17.69
N ARG A 71 8.58 3.59 18.35
CA ARG A 71 7.68 2.81 19.23
C ARG A 71 6.50 2.10 18.52
N LEU A 72 6.10 2.51 17.32
CA LEU A 72 5.00 1.89 16.56
C LEU A 72 5.51 0.83 15.58
N ASN A 73 6.32 1.25 14.62
CA ASN A 73 6.96 0.39 13.64
C ASN A 73 8.32 0.98 13.25
N PHE A 74 9.40 0.31 13.63
CA PHE A 74 10.75 0.80 13.37
C PHE A 74 11.74 -0.32 13.09
N VAL A 75 12.76 0.01 12.30
CA VAL A 75 13.91 -0.86 12.04
C VAL A 75 14.91 -0.70 13.19
N GLN A 76 15.29 -1.82 13.80
CA GLN A 76 16.31 -1.87 14.85
C GLN A 76 17.72 -1.84 14.26
N ASN A 77 18.73 -1.66 15.12
CA ASN A 77 20.14 -1.63 14.72
C ASN A 77 20.62 -2.93 14.05
N ASP A 78 19.98 -4.06 14.37
CA ASP A 78 20.28 -5.37 13.78
C ASP A 78 19.50 -5.63 12.47
N GLY A 79 18.73 -4.65 11.99
CA GLY A 79 17.89 -4.75 10.80
C GLY A 79 16.53 -5.41 11.03
N SER A 80 16.23 -5.89 12.24
CA SER A 80 14.93 -6.48 12.55
C SER A 80 13.84 -5.42 12.73
N TYR A 81 12.58 -5.79 12.50
CA TYR A 81 11.44 -4.91 12.70
C TYR A 81 10.88 -5.05 14.12
N TYR A 82 10.61 -3.91 14.75
CA TYR A 82 10.07 -3.85 16.11
C TYR A 82 9.07 -2.70 16.28
N GLY A 83 8.37 -2.70 17.43
CA GLY A 83 7.36 -1.71 17.77
C GLY A 83 5.98 -2.32 17.99
N TYR A 84 5.08 -1.52 18.54
CA TYR A 84 3.74 -1.95 18.92
C TYR A 84 2.95 -2.56 17.77
N GLU A 85 2.96 -1.94 16.59
CA GLU A 85 2.21 -2.42 15.43
C GLU A 85 2.85 -3.67 14.81
N ILE A 86 4.18 -3.77 14.86
CA ILE A 86 4.88 -5.00 14.44
C ILE A 86 4.49 -6.17 15.34
N SER A 87 4.47 -5.95 16.66
CA SER A 87 4.01 -6.96 17.62
C SER A 87 2.53 -7.29 17.45
N LEU A 88 1.70 -6.30 17.13
CA LEU A 88 0.28 -6.51 16.84
C LEU A 88 0.09 -7.43 15.63
N VAL A 89 0.76 -7.14 14.51
CA VAL A 89 0.66 -7.96 13.29
C VAL A 89 1.18 -9.37 13.51
N LYS A 90 2.30 -9.55 14.20
CA LYS A 90 2.79 -10.89 14.59
C LYS A 90 1.77 -11.65 15.44
N ALA A 91 1.10 -10.96 16.36
CA ALA A 91 0.10 -11.58 17.21
C ALA A 91 -1.24 -11.83 16.50
N LEU A 92 -1.47 -11.23 15.31
CA LEU A 92 -2.56 -11.60 14.41
C LEU A 92 -2.19 -12.86 13.61
N ASP A 93 -0.97 -12.90 13.09
CA ASP A 93 -0.40 -14.04 12.37
C ASP A 93 -0.45 -15.33 13.21
N GLU A 94 -0.08 -15.25 14.50
CA GLU A 94 -0.14 -16.38 15.44
C GLU A 94 -1.57 -16.85 15.76
N ARG A 95 -2.58 -16.00 15.63
CA ARG A 95 -3.95 -16.29 16.09
C ARG A 95 -4.94 -16.59 14.98
N LEU A 96 -4.61 -16.24 13.74
CA LEU A 96 -5.49 -16.38 12.61
C LEU A 96 -4.89 -17.37 11.62
N GLU A 97 -5.11 -18.66 11.88
CA GLU A 97 -4.55 -19.78 11.11
C GLU A 97 -4.88 -19.75 9.61
N GLN A 98 -5.96 -19.04 9.24
CA GLN A 98 -6.38 -18.85 7.85
C GLN A 98 -5.63 -17.72 7.11
N TYR A 99 -4.71 -17.01 7.78
CA TYR A 99 -3.92 -15.93 7.20
C TYR A 99 -2.42 -16.12 7.48
N GLU A 100 -1.59 -15.60 6.58
CA GLU A 100 -0.14 -15.47 6.75
C GLU A 100 0.24 -14.00 6.50
N PHE A 101 0.91 -13.35 7.46
CA PHE A 101 1.26 -11.94 7.36
C PHE A 101 2.72 -11.72 6.97
N GLU A 102 2.95 -10.98 5.89
CA GLU A 102 4.28 -10.54 5.46
C GLU A 102 4.51 -9.08 5.84
N LEU A 103 5.67 -8.76 6.43
CA LEU A 103 6.04 -7.39 6.79
C LEU A 103 6.79 -6.71 5.63
N TYR A 104 6.25 -5.62 5.09
CA TYR A 104 6.83 -4.85 4.00
C TYR A 104 7.26 -3.45 4.44
N LEU A 105 8.57 -3.18 4.34
CA LEU A 105 9.14 -1.87 4.65
C LEU A 105 8.94 -0.90 3.48
N ALA A 106 7.94 -0.03 3.59
CA ALA A 106 7.61 0.97 2.57
C ALA A 106 8.53 2.22 2.60
N GLY A 107 9.20 2.47 3.72
CA GLY A 107 10.07 3.62 3.92
C GLY A 107 9.31 4.88 4.33
N GLU A 108 8.79 5.66 3.38
CA GLU A 108 8.13 6.92 3.67
C GLU A 108 6.63 6.74 3.99
N PHE A 109 6.10 7.51 4.94
CA PHE A 109 4.66 7.49 5.28
C PHE A 109 3.77 7.81 4.07
N SER A 110 4.20 8.76 3.24
CA SER A 110 3.48 9.16 2.03
C SER A 110 3.44 8.06 0.96
N ALA A 111 4.28 7.04 1.05
CA ALA A 111 4.28 5.90 0.13
C ALA A 111 3.21 4.84 0.47
N LEU A 112 2.61 4.89 1.67
CA LEU A 112 1.63 3.91 2.11
C LEU A 112 0.38 3.92 1.22
N THR A 113 -0.30 5.06 1.09
CA THR A 113 -1.54 5.14 0.30
C THR A 113 -1.34 4.77 -1.18
N PRO A 114 -0.35 5.32 -1.91
CA PRO A 114 -0.09 4.91 -3.30
C PRO A 114 0.31 3.43 -3.43
N GLY A 115 0.94 2.85 -2.41
CA GLY A 115 1.30 1.43 -2.42
C GLY A 115 0.11 0.50 -2.21
N LEU A 116 -0.92 0.92 -1.46
CA LEU A 116 -2.21 0.21 -1.40
C LEU A 116 -2.89 0.24 -2.77
N ASP A 117 -2.97 1.41 -3.40
CA ASP A 117 -3.60 1.59 -4.71
C ASP A 117 -2.93 0.75 -5.80
N ALA A 118 -1.60 0.63 -5.74
CA ALA A 118 -0.80 -0.18 -6.64
C ALA A 118 -0.81 -1.68 -6.31
N GLY A 119 -1.48 -2.10 -5.24
CA GLY A 119 -1.54 -3.50 -4.80
C GLY A 119 -0.21 -4.06 -4.29
N LYS A 120 0.74 -3.21 -3.88
CA LYS A 120 2.03 -3.64 -3.31
C LYS A 120 1.88 -4.27 -1.94
N PHE A 121 0.86 -3.87 -1.20
CA PHE A 121 0.48 -4.46 0.07
C PHE A 121 -1.03 -4.41 0.25
N ASN A 122 -1.56 -5.26 1.12
CA ASN A 122 -3.00 -5.43 1.35
C ASN A 122 -3.47 -4.62 2.56
N MET A 123 -2.57 -4.36 3.50
CA MET A 123 -2.83 -3.66 4.76
C MET A 123 -1.70 -2.68 5.03
N VAL A 124 -1.98 -1.55 5.68
CA VAL A 124 -0.96 -0.61 6.14
C VAL A 124 -1.17 -0.25 7.59
N GLY A 125 -0.10 0.14 8.27
CA GLY A 125 -0.19 0.74 9.59
C GLY A 125 1.00 1.63 9.88
N SER A 126 0.69 2.70 10.62
CA SER A 126 1.59 3.71 11.18
C SER A 126 0.72 4.76 11.88
N ASN A 127 -0.18 4.32 12.76
CA ASN A 127 -1.18 5.15 13.43
C ASN A 127 -2.00 5.97 12.42
N ILE A 128 -2.61 5.28 11.46
CA ILE A 128 -3.37 5.91 10.38
C ILE A 128 -4.65 6.52 10.96
N THR A 129 -4.69 7.85 11.03
CA THR A 129 -5.88 8.58 11.49
C THR A 129 -7.06 8.33 10.54
N TRP A 130 -8.22 8.07 11.13
CA TRP A 130 -9.49 7.98 10.40
C TRP A 130 -9.87 9.35 9.84
N LYS A 131 -10.28 9.37 8.56
CA LYS A 131 -10.89 10.53 7.90
C LYS A 131 -11.92 10.02 6.90
N GLN A 132 -13.04 10.73 6.75
CA GLN A 132 -14.10 10.35 5.82
C GLN A 132 -13.57 10.12 4.40
N GLU A 133 -12.80 11.06 3.86
CA GLU A 133 -12.21 10.96 2.51
C GLU A 133 -11.38 9.68 2.30
N ARG A 134 -10.66 9.22 3.33
CA ARG A 134 -9.94 7.93 3.27
C ARG A 134 -10.89 6.76 3.43
N ALA A 135 -11.86 6.84 4.34
CA ALA A 135 -12.84 5.78 4.57
C ALA A 135 -13.76 5.53 3.36
N ASP A 136 -13.93 6.53 2.49
CA ASP A 136 -14.65 6.39 1.22
C ASP A 136 -13.89 5.49 0.21
N ASN A 137 -12.57 5.36 0.38
CA ASN A 137 -11.68 4.63 -0.54
C ASN A 137 -11.02 3.39 0.08
N TYR A 138 -10.90 3.33 1.41
CA TYR A 138 -10.18 2.30 2.15
C TYR A 138 -10.97 1.79 3.33
N LEU A 139 -10.81 0.50 3.62
CA LEU A 139 -11.33 -0.10 4.84
C LEU A 139 -10.42 0.23 6.03
N TYR A 140 -11.04 0.59 7.15
CA TYR A 140 -10.37 0.74 8.43
C TYR A 140 -10.69 -0.47 9.33
N SER A 141 -9.81 -0.78 10.29
CA SER A 141 -10.13 -1.76 11.31
C SER A 141 -11.32 -1.30 12.14
N GLU A 142 -12.27 -2.20 12.42
CA GLU A 142 -13.45 -1.89 13.23
C GLU A 142 -13.07 -1.53 14.68
N VAL A 143 -11.99 -2.13 15.18
CA VAL A 143 -11.44 -1.87 16.50
C VAL A 143 -10.25 -0.93 16.36
N SER A 144 -10.30 0.21 17.06
CA SER A 144 -9.13 1.08 17.20
C SER A 144 -8.09 0.41 18.10
N TYR A 145 -6.84 0.35 17.64
CA TYR A 145 -5.73 -0.23 18.40
C TYR A 145 -4.86 0.81 19.11
N PHE A 146 -5.07 2.11 18.85
CA PHE A 146 -4.22 3.16 19.42
C PHE A 146 -4.97 4.48 19.59
N GLY A 147 -4.80 5.12 20.75
CA GLY A 147 -5.24 6.48 21.03
C GLY A 147 -4.05 7.42 21.01
N SER A 148 -4.10 8.45 20.15
CA SER A 148 -2.96 9.34 19.91
C SER A 148 -3.33 10.81 20.14
N PRO A 149 -3.22 11.32 21.37
CA PRO A 149 -3.30 12.77 21.58
C PRO A 149 -2.10 13.48 20.95
N TYR A 150 -2.33 14.61 20.30
CA TYR A 150 -1.26 15.47 19.80
C TYR A 150 -0.81 16.44 20.88
N VAL A 151 0.50 16.65 20.98
CA VAL A 151 1.14 17.61 21.89
C VAL A 151 2.22 18.37 21.13
N ILE A 152 2.46 19.62 21.53
CA ILE A 152 3.58 20.41 21.02
C ILE A 152 4.83 19.97 21.76
N GLY A 153 5.80 19.43 21.03
CA GLY A 153 7.13 19.11 21.56
C GLY A 153 8.06 20.31 21.38
N VAL A 154 8.69 20.76 22.47
CA VAL A 154 9.67 21.85 22.47
C VAL A 154 10.99 21.38 23.06
N GLN A 155 12.05 22.18 22.89
CA GLN A 155 13.33 21.91 23.56
C GLN A 155 13.15 22.00 25.09
N PRO A 156 13.88 21.21 25.90
CA PRO A 156 13.69 21.15 27.35
C PRO A 156 13.86 22.50 28.08
N ASP A 157 14.62 23.42 27.51
CA ASP A 157 14.89 24.76 28.03
C ASP A 157 13.99 25.86 27.43
N ASN A 158 13.09 25.51 26.50
CA ASN A 158 12.14 26.45 25.94
C ASN A 158 11.05 26.78 26.98
N THR A 159 10.91 28.07 27.27
CA THR A 159 9.89 28.61 28.19
C THR A 159 8.90 29.55 27.49
N GLU A 160 9.02 29.69 26.16
CA GLU A 160 8.24 30.64 25.36
C GLU A 160 6.98 30.02 24.75
N ILE A 161 6.93 28.69 24.61
CA ILE A 161 5.85 28.00 23.90
C ILE A 161 5.10 27.10 24.88
N SER A 162 3.83 27.44 25.12
CA SER A 162 2.92 26.69 26.00
C SER A 162 1.54 26.46 25.38
N SER A 163 1.24 27.14 24.27
CA SER A 163 -0.03 27.12 23.57
C SER A 163 0.18 27.06 22.05
N LEU A 164 -0.90 26.91 21.27
CA LEU A 164 -0.82 26.99 19.81
C LEU A 164 -0.54 28.43 19.34
N GLU A 165 -1.07 29.41 20.06
CA GLU A 165 -0.91 30.84 19.78
C GLU A 165 0.56 31.26 19.88
N ASP A 166 1.32 30.67 20.80
CA ASP A 166 2.77 30.94 20.95
C ASP A 166 3.61 30.47 19.74
N LEU A 167 3.01 29.71 18.82
CA LEU A 167 3.63 29.27 17.57
C LEU A 167 3.51 30.31 16.45
N ALA A 168 2.74 31.39 16.63
CA ALA A 168 2.59 32.45 15.64
C ALA A 168 3.96 33.01 15.21
N GLY A 169 4.17 33.10 13.90
CA GLY A 169 5.45 33.53 13.31
C GLY A 169 6.62 32.55 13.46
N ARG A 170 6.41 31.33 13.99
CA ARG A 170 7.43 30.28 14.12
C ARG A 170 7.27 29.20 13.05
N HIS A 171 8.30 28.36 12.92
CA HIS A 171 8.26 27.17 12.08
C HIS A 171 8.09 25.91 12.92
N VAL A 172 7.14 25.05 12.52
CA VAL A 172 6.85 23.78 13.18
C VAL A 172 7.24 22.63 12.25
N LEU A 173 8.02 21.68 12.75
CA LEU A 173 8.35 20.46 12.01
C LEU A 173 7.17 19.49 12.08
N THR A 174 6.76 18.94 10.94
CA THR A 174 5.72 17.91 10.85
C THR A 174 6.05 16.92 9.73
N VAL A 175 5.28 15.83 9.66
CA VAL A 175 5.37 14.83 8.58
C VAL A 175 4.20 15.03 7.64
N THR A 176 4.49 15.28 6.36
CA THR A 176 3.48 15.54 5.33
C THR A 176 2.44 14.41 5.24
N GLY A 177 1.17 14.77 5.09
CA GLY A 177 0.05 13.83 4.97
C GLY A 177 -0.42 13.19 6.28
N THR A 178 0.24 13.51 7.41
CA THR A 178 -0.25 13.13 8.75
C THR A 178 -1.38 14.05 9.20
N ALA A 179 -2.19 13.59 10.15
CA ALA A 179 -3.25 14.43 10.70
C ALA A 179 -2.72 15.66 11.45
N THR A 180 -1.50 15.62 12.01
CA THR A 180 -0.84 16.81 12.60
C THR A 180 -0.52 17.86 11.55
N ALA A 181 0.04 17.47 10.40
CA ALA A 181 0.31 18.40 9.29
C ALA A 181 -0.99 19.08 8.83
N ILE A 182 -2.03 18.28 8.57
CA ILE A 182 -3.32 18.79 8.09
C ILE A 182 -3.98 19.70 9.14
N PHE A 183 -3.86 19.37 10.43
CA PHE A 183 -4.36 20.23 11.50
C PHE A 183 -3.65 21.59 11.53
N LEU A 184 -2.31 21.60 11.46
CA LEU A 184 -1.53 22.85 11.50
C LEU A 184 -1.74 23.69 10.22
N GLU A 185 -1.87 23.05 9.07
CA GLU A 185 -2.21 23.72 7.80
C GLU A 185 -3.58 24.40 7.90
N GLY A 186 -4.61 23.67 8.36
CA GLY A 186 -5.94 24.25 8.57
C GLY A 186 -5.96 25.36 9.65
N TYR A 187 -5.19 25.19 10.73
CA TYR A 187 -5.06 26.21 11.76
C TYR A 187 -4.46 27.51 11.19
N ASN A 188 -3.46 27.43 10.31
CA ASN A 188 -2.89 28.61 9.64
C ASN A 188 -3.89 29.28 8.67
N GLU A 189 -4.74 28.50 7.99
CA GLU A 189 -5.79 29.08 7.12
C GLU A 189 -6.84 29.85 7.93
N GLU A 190 -7.15 29.38 9.14
CA GLU A 190 -8.08 30.03 10.07
C GLU A 190 -7.43 31.20 10.84
N ASN A 191 -6.10 31.24 10.93
CA ASN A 191 -5.32 32.23 11.68
C ASN A 191 -4.16 32.79 10.81
N PRO A 192 -4.45 33.70 9.86
CA PRO A 192 -3.47 34.16 8.87
C PRO A 192 -2.43 35.18 9.39
N ASP A 193 -2.63 35.73 10.59
CA ASP A 193 -1.78 36.75 11.23
C ASP A 193 -0.88 36.15 12.31
#